data_AF-A0A840C4L2-F1
#
_entry.id   AF-A0A840C4L2-F1
#
_cell.length_a   1.000
_cell.length_b   1.000
_cell.length_c   1.000
_cell.angle_alpha   90.00
_cell.angle_beta   90.00
_cell.angle_gamma   90.00
#
_symmetry.space_group_name_H-M   'P 1'
#
loop_
_entity.id
_entity.type
_entity.pdbx_description
1 polymer ?
#
loop_
_entity_poly.entity_id
_entity_poly.type
_entity_poly.pdbx_seq_one_letter_code
_entity_poly.pdbx_strand_id
1 'polypeptide(L)' 'MKTDIAIWNIVADRLDAAAQAHRAGAERMSTTVPTKTGDDVAIATAEAAVKRSIADTLEGLANDVRQVLQEEASQ' A
#
# COMPACT_ATOMS: atom_id res chain seq x y z
N MET A 1 3.44 15.73 -23.00
CA MET A 1 3.77 14.29 -23.14
C MET A 1 4.95 13.85 -22.28
N LYS A 2 6.22 14.15 -22.57
CA LYS A 2 7.34 13.62 -21.76
C LYS A 2 7.33 14.05 -20.27
N THR A 3 6.92 15.28 -19.98
CA THR A 3 6.79 15.77 -18.60
C THR A 3 5.69 15.06 -17.82
N ASP A 4 4.61 14.64 -18.50
CA ASP A 4 3.46 13.98 -17.87
C ASP A 4 3.84 12.56 -17.44
N ILE A 5 4.59 11.83 -18.27
CA ILE A 5 5.06 10.47 -17.96
C ILE A 5 6.00 10.46 -16.74
N ALA A 6 6.90 11.44 -16.63
CA ALA A 6 7.79 11.54 -15.48
C ALA A 6 7.03 11.82 -14.17
N ILE A 7 6.01 12.67 -14.22
CA ILE A 7 5.16 12.97 -13.05
C ILE A 7 4.38 11.72 -12.62
N TRP A 8 3.79 10.99 -13.57
CA TRP A 8 3.02 9.78 -13.26
C TRP A 8 3.89 8.63 -12.73
N ASN A 9 5.15 8.52 -13.16
CA ASN A 9 6.11 7.60 -12.53
C ASN A 9 6.33 7.94 -11.05
N ILE A 10 6.48 9.22 -10.71
CA ILE A 10 6.60 9.66 -9.31
C ILE A 10 5.33 9.33 -8.52
N VAL A 11 4.15 9.44 -9.14
CA VAL A 11 2.88 9.05 -8.51
C VAL A 11 2.86 7.55 -8.21
N ALA A 12 3.23 6.69 -9.17
CA ALA A 12 3.31 5.25 -8.96
C ALA A 12 4.27 4.87 -7.83
N ASP A 13 5.45 5.50 -7.78
CA ASP A 13 6.43 5.24 -6.72
C ASP A 13 5.93 5.68 -5.33
N ARG A 14 5.18 6.77 -5.27
CA ARG A 14 4.54 7.22 -4.01
C ARG A 14 3.44 6.27 -3.55
N LEU A 15 2.66 5.71 -4.48
CA LEU A 15 1.64 4.71 -4.18
C LEU A 15 2.27 3.44 -3.62
N ASP A 16 3.36 2.96 -4.22
CA ASP A 16 4.13 1.82 -3.69
C ASP A 16 4.70 2.09 -2.30
N ALA A 17 5.31 3.27 -2.10
CA ALA A 17 5.86 3.64 -0.80
C ALA A 17 4.76 3.66 0.28
N ALA A 18 3.56 4.15 -0.06
CA ALA A 18 2.41 4.13 0.82
C ALA A 18 1.93 2.69 1.09
N ALA A 19 1.85 1.83 0.06
CA ALA A 19 1.50 0.41 0.22
C ALA A 19 2.46 -0.30 1.20
N GLN A 20 3.76 -0.10 1.04
CA GLN A 20 4.79 -0.67 1.91
C GLN A 20 4.67 -0.17 3.36
N ALA A 21 4.43 1.13 3.56
CA ALA A 21 4.24 1.70 4.89
C ALA A 21 3.02 1.07 5.61
N HIS A 22 1.94 0.82 4.87
CA HIS A 22 0.75 0.15 5.42
C HIS A 22 1.00 -1.32 5.75
N ARG A 23 1.74 -2.07 4.92
CA ARG A 23 2.17 -3.46 5.24
C ARG A 23 3.03 -3.53 6.48
N ALA A 24 4.07 -2.70 6.57
CA ALA A 24 4.94 -2.63 7.74
C ALA A 24 4.14 -2.25 9.00
N GLY A 25 3.15 -1.36 8.87
CA GLY A 25 2.22 -1.02 9.94
C GLY A 25 1.40 -2.22 10.40
N ALA A 26 0.83 -2.99 9.49
CA ALA A 26 0.06 -4.19 9.80
C ALA A 26 0.90 -5.28 10.49
N GLU A 27 2.14 -5.49 10.03
CA GLU A 27 3.05 -6.48 10.60
C GLU A 27 3.45 -6.16 12.05
N ARG A 28 3.71 -4.88 12.35
CA ARG A 28 4.02 -4.41 13.71
C ARG A 28 2.87 -4.60 14.69
N MET A 29 1.64 -4.71 14.19
CA MET A 29 0.45 -4.95 15.02
C MET A 29 0.23 -6.43 15.31
N SER A 30 0.85 -7.32 14.51
CA SER A 30 0.81 -8.76 14.70
C SER A 30 1.74 -9.26 15.81
N THR A 31 2.72 -8.45 16.26
CA THR A 31 3.57 -8.77 17.41
C THR A 31 2.83 -8.47 18.71
N THR A 32 2.07 -9.45 19.18
CA THR A 32 1.28 -9.42 20.40
C THR A 32 2.14 -9.16 21.64
N VAL A 33 1.85 -8.08 22.34
CA VAL A 33 2.30 -7.88 23.73
C VAL A 33 1.43 -8.78 24.62
N PRO A 34 2.00 -9.58 25.54
CA PRO A 34 1.25 -10.53 26.38
C PRO A 34 0.24 -9.90 27.35
N THR A 35 0.08 -8.57 27.36
CA THR A 35 -0.80 -7.81 28.27
C THR A 35 -2.14 -7.39 27.66
N LYS A 36 -2.42 -7.75 26.40
CA LYS A 36 -3.67 -7.39 25.69
C LYS A 36 -4.82 -8.30 26.14
N THR A 37 -5.97 -7.72 26.48
CA THR A 37 -7.21 -8.49 26.69
C THR A 37 -7.75 -9.00 25.35
N GLY A 38 -8.68 -9.97 25.34
CA GLY A 38 -9.20 -10.57 24.10
C GLY A 38 -9.76 -9.55 23.10
N ASP A 39 -10.39 -8.48 23.59
CA ASP A 39 -10.94 -7.39 22.76
C ASP A 39 -9.82 -6.55 22.12
N ASP A 40 -8.73 -6.29 22.84
CA ASP A 40 -7.59 -5.53 22.30
C ASP A 40 -6.85 -6.30 21.18
N VAL A 41 -6.88 -7.63 21.21
CA VAL A 41 -6.35 -8.50 20.16
C VAL A 41 -7.28 -8.48 18.95
N ALA A 42 -8.60 -8.52 19.15
CA ALA A 42 -9.58 -8.44 18.07
C ALA A 42 -9.50 -7.10 17.32
N ILE A 43 -9.40 -5.99 18.06
CA ILE A 43 -9.24 -4.65 17.48
C ILE A 43 -7.94 -4.56 16.68
N ALA A 44 -6.80 -4.97 17.26
CA ALA A 44 -5.51 -4.93 16.57
C ALA A 44 -5.49 -5.80 15.29
N THR A 45 -6.18 -6.94 15.33
CA THR A 45 -6.34 -7.82 14.16
C THR A 45 -7.18 -7.16 13.06
N ALA A 46 -8.30 -6.52 13.43
CA ALA A 46 -9.13 -5.79 12.48
C ALA A 46 -8.39 -4.61 11.86
N GLU A 47 -7.66 -3.84 12.67
CA GLU A 47 -6.85 -2.72 12.19
C GLU A 47 -5.71 -3.19 11.27
N ALA A 48 -5.04 -4.30 11.60
CA ALA A 48 -4.03 -4.90 10.73
C ALA A 48 -4.63 -5.37 9.39
N ALA A 49 -5.84 -5.95 9.40
CA ALA A 49 -6.54 -6.35 8.19
C ALA A 49 -6.91 -5.15 7.30
N VAL A 50 -7.41 -4.06 7.89
CA VAL A 50 -7.69 -2.81 7.16
C VAL A 50 -6.41 -2.25 6.55
N LYS A 51 -5.30 -2.21 7.31
CA LYS A 51 -4.01 -1.76 6.78
C LYS A 51 -3.51 -2.61 5.60
N ARG A 52 -3.66 -3.94 5.66
CA ARG A 52 -3.33 -4.82 4.52
C ARG A 52 -4.20 -4.53 3.31
N SER A 53 -5.52 -4.41 3.49
CA SER A 53 -6.44 -4.08 2.39
C SER A 53 -6.11 -2.75 1.71
N ILE A 54 -5.73 -1.73 2.49
CA ILE A 54 -5.29 -0.44 1.94
C ILE A 54 -3.99 -0.62 1.15
N ALA A 55 -3.04 -1.39 1.67
CA ALA A 55 -1.78 -1.63 0.97
C ALA A 55 -1.98 -2.31 -0.39
N ASP A 56 -2.83 -3.34 -0.45
CA ASP A 56 -3.08 -4.08 -1.67
C ASP A 56 -3.80 -3.21 -2.72
N THR A 57 -4.68 -2.31 -2.28
CA THR A 57 -5.33 -1.33 -3.17
C THR A 57 -4.33 -0.32 -3.74
N LEU A 58 -3.42 0.19 -2.91
CA LEU A 58 -2.39 1.15 -3.32
C LEU A 58 -1.39 0.53 -4.30
N GLU A 59 -0.98 -0.72 -4.08
CA GLU A 59 -0.11 -1.47 -4.99
C GLU A 59 -0.82 -1.76 -6.32
N GLY A 60 -2.09 -2.15 -6.29
CA GLY A 60 -2.91 -2.31 -7.49
C GLY A 60 -2.93 -1.04 -8.33
N LEU A 61 -3.21 0.11 -7.70
CA LEU A 61 -3.23 1.40 -8.40
C LEU A 61 -1.85 1.79 -8.95
N ALA A 62 -0.76 1.52 -8.22
CA ALA A 62 0.59 1.78 -8.71
C ALA A 62 0.90 0.94 -9.96
N ASN A 63 0.48 -0.33 -9.98
CA ASN A 63 0.63 -1.22 -11.12
C ASN A 63 -0.19 -0.75 -12.33
N ASP A 64 -1.46 -0.37 -12.12
CA ASP A 64 -2.32 0.17 -13.18
C ASP A 64 -1.71 1.42 -13.80
N VAL A 65 -1.21 2.36 -12.98
CA VAL A 65 -0.52 3.56 -13.46
C VAL A 65 0.71 3.19 -14.29
N ARG A 66 1.53 2.25 -13.82
CA ARG A 66 2.72 1.81 -14.58
C ARG A 66 2.36 1.14 -15.89
N GLN A 67 1.30 0.34 -15.92
CA GLN A 67 0.83 -0.29 -17.15
C GLN A 67 0.44 0.78 -18.18
N VAL A 68 -0.38 1.76 -17.79
CA VAL A 68 -0.77 2.86 -18.68
C VAL A 68 0.47 3.62 -19.19
N LEU A 69 1.46 3.89 -18.34
CA LEU A 69 2.67 4.57 -18.76
C LEU A 69 3.51 3.76 -19.75
N GLN A 70 3.54 2.43 -19.63
CA GLN A 70 4.21 1.55 -20.58
C GLN A 70 3.48 1.53 -21.94
N GLU A 71 2.15 1.50 -21.91
CA GLU A 71 1.31 1.56 -23.11
C GLU A 71 1.49 2.90 -23.84
N GLU A 72 1.54 4.02 -23.13
CA GLU A 72 1.78 5.36 -23.69
C GLU A 72 3.22 5.55 -24.20
N ALA A 73 4.21 4.94 -23.56
CA ALA A 73 5.61 5.02 -24.00
C ALA A 73 5.90 4.17 -25.26
N SER A 74 5.03 3.21 -25.57
CA SER A 74 5.14 2.31 -26.72
C SER A 74 4.41 2.81 -27.98
N GLN A 75 3.65 3.90 -27.85
CA GLN A 75 2.95 4.60 -28.94
C GLN A 75 3.83 5.71 -29.54
#